data_AF-A0A4P1RX94-F1
#
_entry.id   AF-A0A4P1RX94-F1
#
_cell.length_a   1.000
_cell.length_b   1.000
_cell.length_c   1.000
_cell.angle_alpha   90.00
_cell.angle_beta   90.00
_cell.angle_gamma   90.00
#
_symmetry.space_group_name_H-M   'P 1'
#
loop_
_entity.id
_entity.type
_entity.pdbx_description
1 polymer ?
#
loop_
_entity_poly.entity_id
_entity_poly.type
_entity_poly.pdbx_seq_one_letter_code
_entity_poly.pdbx_strand_id
1 'polypeptide(L)'
;MEPMDIVGKSKEDASLPKATMTKIIKEMLPPDVRVARDAQDLLIECCVEFINLVSSESNEVCNREDKRTIAPEHILKALEVLGFSEYIQEVYSAYEQHKLETMQDTLKAGKWSNVAEMSEEEALAEQQRMFAEARARMNGGAVAPKQQPEGDQSLDS
;
A
#
# COMPACT_ATOMS: atom_id res chain seq x y z
N MET A 1 -5.62 5.09 38.27
CA MET A 1 -5.36 4.84 36.84
C MET A 1 -5.97 6.03 36.14
N GLU A 2 -5.15 6.97 35.71
CA GLU A 2 -5.61 8.17 35.00
C GLU A 2 -6.23 7.71 33.66
N PRO A 3 -7.38 8.27 33.24
CA PRO A 3 -7.95 7.96 31.94
C PRO A 3 -6.94 8.35 30.86
N MET A 4 -6.67 7.43 29.92
CA MET A 4 -5.89 7.75 28.72
C MET A 4 -6.70 8.77 27.90
N ASP A 5 -6.37 10.04 28.04
CA ASP A 5 -6.77 11.06 27.09
C ASP A 5 -6.11 10.71 25.75
N ILE A 6 -6.89 10.16 24.82
CA ILE A 6 -6.52 10.07 23.41
C ILE A 6 -6.44 11.51 22.90
N VAL A 7 -5.27 12.12 23.10
CA VAL A 7 -4.95 13.47 22.66
C VAL A 7 -5.03 13.53 21.14
N GLY A 8 -5.95 14.35 20.63
CA GLY A 8 -5.58 15.27 19.55
C GLY A 8 -6.35 15.23 18.23
N LYS A 9 -7.45 14.47 18.09
CA LYS A 9 -8.37 14.62 16.95
C LYS A 9 -9.81 14.42 17.41
N SER A 10 -10.74 15.22 16.89
CA SER A 10 -12.15 15.05 17.18
C SER A 10 -12.57 13.61 16.85
N LYS A 11 -13.53 13.01 17.58
CA LYS A 11 -14.05 11.67 17.23
C LYS A 11 -14.50 11.57 15.76
N GLU A 12 -14.81 12.71 15.13
CA GLU A 12 -15.18 12.82 13.73
C GLU A 12 -14.00 12.66 12.75
N ASP A 13 -12.76 12.99 13.15
CA ASP A 13 -11.57 12.93 12.30
C ASP A 13 -10.95 11.52 12.17
N ALA A 14 -11.42 10.56 12.98
CA ALA A 14 -10.89 9.19 13.04
C ALA A 14 -11.94 8.12 12.69
N SER A 15 -12.97 8.47 11.91
CA SER A 15 -14.00 7.52 11.47
C SER A 15 -13.52 6.65 10.30
N LEU A 16 -13.96 5.39 10.29
CA LEU A 16 -13.79 4.51 9.13
C LEU A 16 -14.60 5.01 7.92
N PRO A 17 -14.17 4.72 6.68
CA PRO A 17 -14.90 5.12 5.48
C PRO A 17 -16.31 4.52 5.44
N LYS A 18 -17.34 5.38 5.49
CA LYS A 18 -18.75 4.95 5.54
C LYS A 18 -19.12 3.98 4.42
N ALA A 19 -18.67 4.24 3.20
CA ALA A 19 -18.97 3.39 2.03
C ALA A 19 -18.43 1.96 2.19
N THR A 20 -17.20 1.81 2.70
CA THR A 20 -16.59 0.50 2.96
C THR A 20 -17.36 -0.23 4.05
N MET A 21 -17.71 0.47 5.13
CA MET A 21 -18.48 -0.12 6.23
C MET A 21 -19.88 -0.56 5.78
N THR A 22 -20.60 0.28 5.04
CA THR A 22 -21.90 -0.10 4.46
C THR A 22 -21.79 -1.32 3.55
N LYS A 23 -20.70 -1.43 2.77
CA LYS A 23 -20.48 -2.59 1.90
C LYS A 23 -20.31 -3.88 2.73
N ILE A 24 -19.44 -3.86 3.73
CA ILE A 24 -19.19 -5.01 4.62
C ILE A 24 -20.49 -5.41 5.34
N ILE A 25 -21.23 -4.45 5.91
CA ILE A 25 -22.49 -4.72 6.61
C ILE A 25 -23.49 -5.43 5.69
N LYS A 26 -23.60 -5.01 4.42
CA LYS A 26 -24.49 -5.65 3.46
C LYS A 26 -24.02 -7.04 3.04
N GLU A 27 -22.72 -7.26 2.91
CA GLU A 27 -22.15 -8.58 2.57
C GLU A 27 -22.39 -9.61 3.68
N MET A 28 -22.54 -9.16 4.93
CA MET A 28 -22.86 -10.01 6.08
C MET A 28 -24.36 -10.30 6.25
N LEU A 29 -25.22 -9.73 5.40
CA LEU A 29 -26.68 -9.83 5.51
C LEU A 29 -27.30 -10.42 4.22
N PRO A 30 -28.49 -11.04 4.31
CA PRO A 30 -29.23 -11.45 3.13
C PRO A 30 -29.58 -10.26 2.20
N PRO A 31 -29.69 -10.48 0.87
CA PRO A 31 -29.86 -9.39 -0.11
C PRO A 31 -31.10 -8.50 0.09
N ASP A 32 -32.12 -9.00 0.77
CA ASP A 32 -33.42 -8.36 1.01
C ASP A 32 -33.48 -7.60 2.34
N VAL A 33 -32.46 -7.73 3.19
CA VAL A 33 -32.40 -7.05 4.50
C VAL A 33 -31.95 -5.60 4.34
N ARG A 34 -32.73 -4.69 4.92
CA ARG A 34 -32.40 -3.27 5.01
C ARG A 34 -31.92 -2.91 6.41
N VAL A 35 -30.81 -2.17 6.48
CA VAL A 35 -30.26 -1.65 7.72
C VAL A 35 -30.57 -0.17 7.84
N ALA A 36 -31.16 0.24 8.97
CA ALA A 36 -31.44 1.65 9.24
C ALA A 36 -30.14 2.49 9.21
N ARG A 37 -30.24 3.77 8.84
CA ARG A 37 -29.07 4.66 8.79
C ARG A 37 -28.40 4.76 10.17
N ASP A 38 -29.19 5.00 11.21
CA ASP A 38 -28.70 5.14 12.57
C ASP A 38 -27.99 3.88 13.07
N ALA A 39 -28.46 2.69 12.65
CA ALA A 39 -27.78 1.43 12.97
C ALA A 39 -26.44 1.29 12.22
N GLN A 40 -26.34 1.77 10.97
CA GLN A 40 -25.06 1.79 10.25
C GLN A 40 -24.07 2.76 10.91
N ASP A 41 -24.52 3.95 11.30
CA ASP A 41 -23.68 4.92 12.00
C ASP A 41 -23.21 4.37 13.35
N LEU A 42 -24.09 3.71 14.12
CA LEU A 42 -23.71 3.03 15.36
C LEU A 42 -22.67 1.92 15.16
N LEU A 43 -22.81 1.11 14.10
CA LEU A 43 -21.83 0.06 13.80
C LEU A 43 -20.45 0.65 13.48
N ILE A 44 -20.39 1.80 12.81
CA ILE A 44 -19.13 2.50 12.54
C ILE A 44 -18.49 2.96 13.86
N GLU A 45 -19.28 3.55 14.76
CA GLU A 45 -18.80 3.95 16.10
C GLU A 45 -18.29 2.73 16.89
N CYS A 46 -18.99 1.60 16.83
CA CYS A 46 -18.56 0.36 17.48
C CYS A 46 -17.22 -0.15 16.91
N CYS A 47 -16.97 -0.01 15.61
CA CYS A 47 -15.70 -0.42 15.01
C CYS A 47 -14.53 0.47 15.45
N VAL A 48 -14.76 1.77 15.59
CA VAL A 48 -13.76 2.70 16.15
C VAL A 48 -13.46 2.33 17.61
N GLU A 49 -14.50 2.06 18.40
CA GLU A 49 -14.33 1.64 19.79
C GLU A 49 -13.63 0.29 19.91
N PHE A 50 -13.89 -0.65 19.00
CA PHE A 50 -13.18 -1.92 18.94
C PHE A 50 -11.68 -1.73 18.72
N ILE A 51 -11.28 -0.81 17.81
CA ILE A 51 -9.87 -0.48 17.60
C ILE A 51 -9.25 0.11 18.89
N ASN A 52 -9.96 1.00 19.58
CA ASN A 52 -9.48 1.59 20.83
C ASN A 52 -9.34 0.54 21.95
N LEU A 53 -10.30 -0.37 22.06
CA LEU A 53 -10.28 -1.46 23.03
C LEU A 53 -9.06 -2.36 22.82
N VAL A 54 -8.88 -2.87 21.60
CA VAL A 54 -7.75 -3.75 21.26
C VAL A 54 -6.42 -3.02 21.43
N SER A 55 -6.34 -1.76 21.01
CA SER A 55 -5.12 -0.94 21.16
C SER A 55 -4.75 -0.72 22.62
N SER A 56 -5.74 -0.44 23.47
CA SER A 56 -5.53 -0.23 24.91
C SER A 56 -5.06 -1.50 25.59
N GLU A 57 -5.70 -2.64 25.35
CA GLU A 57 -5.28 -3.93 25.93
C GLU A 57 -3.89 -4.34 25.41
N SER A 58 -3.60 -4.12 24.12
CA SER A 58 -2.29 -4.40 23.53
C SER A 58 -1.19 -3.55 24.14
N ASN A 59 -1.48 -2.29 24.47
CA ASN A 59 -0.58 -1.40 25.19
C ASN A 59 -0.32 -1.91 26.61
N GLU A 60 -1.35 -2.37 27.33
CA GLU A 60 -1.20 -2.97 28.65
C GLU A 60 -0.35 -4.25 28.62
N VAL A 61 -0.53 -5.11 27.60
CA VAL A 61 0.31 -6.29 27.39
C VAL A 61 1.76 -5.89 27.09
N CYS A 62 1.97 -4.91 26.21
CA CYS A 62 3.29 -4.38 25.88
C CYS A 62 4.04 -3.86 27.11
N ASN A 63 3.35 -3.08 27.95
CA ASN A 63 3.90 -2.51 29.18
C ASN A 63 4.23 -3.60 30.21
N ARG A 64 3.38 -4.63 30.34
CA ARG A 64 3.64 -5.80 31.19
C ARG A 64 4.91 -6.58 30.78
N GLU A 65 5.32 -6.47 29.52
CA GLU A 65 6.56 -7.08 29.00
C GLU A 65 7.75 -6.11 29.00
N ASP A 66 7.67 -4.97 29.68
CA ASP A 66 8.70 -3.92 29.72
C ASP A 66 9.15 -3.42 28.33
N LYS A 67 8.25 -3.47 27.35
CA LYS A 67 8.50 -3.00 25.97
C LYS A 67 7.84 -1.65 25.74
N ARG A 68 8.45 -0.84 24.86
CA ARG A 68 7.96 0.50 24.50
C ARG A 68 7.24 0.56 23.14
N THR A 69 7.32 -0.51 22.37
CA THR A 69 6.73 -0.62 21.04
C THR A 69 5.79 -1.81 20.99
N ILE A 70 4.54 -1.57 20.60
CA ILE A 70 3.55 -2.62 20.42
C ILE A 70 3.96 -3.49 19.22
N ALA A 71 4.15 -4.78 19.47
CA ALA A 71 4.49 -5.78 18.47
C ALA A 71 3.25 -6.65 18.16
N PRO A 72 3.24 -7.38 17.02
CA PRO A 72 2.12 -8.25 16.64
C PRO A 72 1.72 -9.24 17.72
N GLU A 73 2.69 -9.77 18.47
CA GLU A 73 2.44 -10.74 19.55
C GLU A 73 1.64 -10.13 20.70
N HIS A 74 1.77 -8.82 20.94
CA HIS A 74 0.96 -8.14 21.95
C HIS A 74 -0.50 -8.03 21.52
N ILE A 75 -0.76 -7.85 20.21
CA ILE A 75 -2.13 -7.86 19.66
C ILE A 75 -2.76 -9.24 19.84
N LEU A 76 -2.03 -10.31 19.50
CA LEU A 76 -2.54 -11.69 19.63
C LEU A 76 -2.89 -12.03 21.08
N LYS A 77 -2.02 -11.66 22.03
CA LYS A 77 -2.29 -11.83 23.47
C LYS A 77 -3.46 -10.97 23.95
N ALA A 78 -3.59 -9.74 23.47
CA ALA A 78 -4.72 -8.89 23.80
C ALA A 78 -6.05 -9.53 23.35
N LEU A 79 -6.09 -10.14 22.17
CA LEU A 79 -7.26 -10.87 21.68
C LEU A 79 -7.61 -12.06 22.59
N GLU A 80 -6.62 -12.80 23.10
CA GLU A 80 -6.86 -13.85 24.11
C GLU A 80 -7.47 -13.30 25.39
N VAL A 81 -6.89 -12.21 25.93
CA VAL A 81 -7.35 -11.58 27.18
C VAL A 81 -8.78 -11.03 27.06
N LEU A 82 -9.10 -10.42 25.92
CA LEU A 82 -10.43 -9.87 25.62
C LEU A 82 -11.48 -10.95 25.29
N GLY A 83 -11.07 -12.22 25.14
CA GLY A 83 -11.98 -13.32 24.82
C GLY A 83 -12.29 -13.49 23.33
N PHE A 84 -11.49 -12.90 22.44
CA PHE A 84 -11.60 -13.00 20.98
C PHE A 84 -10.70 -14.10 20.39
N SER A 85 -10.57 -15.24 21.07
CA SER A 85 -9.66 -16.32 20.65
C SER A 85 -9.97 -16.86 19.25
N GLU A 86 -11.22 -16.79 18.81
CA GLU A 86 -11.65 -17.19 17.46
C GLU A 86 -11.04 -16.34 16.33
N TYR A 87 -10.57 -15.11 16.62
CA TYR A 87 -9.97 -14.23 15.61
C TYR A 87 -8.46 -14.47 15.42
N ILE A 88 -7.81 -15.13 16.38
CA ILE A 88 -6.34 -15.25 16.43
C ILE A 88 -5.77 -15.91 15.18
N GLN A 89 -6.41 -16.98 14.71
CA GLN A 89 -5.93 -17.72 13.54
C GLN A 89 -5.91 -16.85 12.27
N GLU A 90 -7.00 -16.13 12.01
CA GLU A 90 -7.12 -15.27 10.83
C GLU A 90 -6.17 -14.07 10.93
N VAL A 91 -6.05 -13.46 12.11
CA VAL A 91 -5.13 -12.34 12.34
C VAL A 91 -3.68 -12.77 12.16
N TYR A 92 -3.30 -13.95 12.67
CA TYR A 92 -1.96 -14.49 12.50
C TYR A 92 -1.65 -14.80 11.03
N SER A 93 -2.60 -15.39 10.30
CA SER A 93 -2.46 -15.64 8.86
C SER A 93 -2.23 -14.34 8.07
N ALA A 94 -3.01 -13.29 8.35
CA ALA A 94 -2.84 -11.98 7.73
C ALA A 94 -1.46 -11.36 8.05
N TYR A 95 -0.98 -11.51 9.29
CA TYR A 95 0.35 -11.07 9.68
C TYR A 95 1.46 -11.79 8.90
N GLU A 96 1.39 -13.12 8.79
CA GLU A 96 2.39 -13.90 8.04
C GLU A 96 2.42 -13.54 6.55
N GLN A 97 1.25 -13.33 5.94
CA GLN A 97 1.13 -12.87 4.56
C GLN A 97 1.80 -11.51 4.36
N HIS A 98 1.47 -10.53 5.22
CA HIS A 98 2.06 -9.20 5.17
C HIS A 98 3.59 -9.24 5.36
N LYS A 99 4.09 -10.08 6.27
CA LYS A 99 5.53 -10.28 6.49
C LYS A 99 6.21 -10.79 5.22
N LEU A 100 5.62 -11.76 4.53
CA LEU A 100 6.16 -12.32 3.29
C LEU A 100 6.18 -11.29 2.15
N GLU A 101 5.09 -10.53 1.99
CA GLU A 101 4.99 -9.46 0.99
C GLU A 101 6.03 -8.38 1.21
N THR A 102 6.16 -7.91 2.46
CA THR A 102 7.16 -6.91 2.84
C THR A 102 8.57 -7.41 2.56
N MET A 103 8.88 -8.67 2.90
CA MET A 103 10.17 -9.27 2.59
C MET A 103 10.42 -9.33 1.07
N GLN A 104 9.42 -9.72 0.28
CA GLN A 104 9.56 -9.74 -1.17
C GLN A 104 9.83 -8.34 -1.74
N ASP A 105 9.18 -7.32 -1.22
CA ASP A 105 9.36 -5.94 -1.69
C ASP A 105 10.73 -5.38 -1.28
N THR A 106 11.23 -5.71 -0.09
CA THR A 106 12.62 -5.37 0.27
C THR A 106 13.64 -6.05 -0.64
N LEU A 107 13.39 -7.31 -1.04
CA LEU A 107 14.24 -8.03 -1.99
C LEU A 107 14.18 -7.41 -3.39
N LYS A 108 13.00 -6.99 -3.86
CA LYS A 108 12.85 -6.27 -5.15
C LYS A 108 13.55 -4.91 -5.12
N ALA A 109 13.40 -4.16 -4.03
CA ALA A 109 14.09 -2.88 -3.82
C ALA A 109 15.62 -3.08 -3.81
N GLY A 110 16.11 -4.09 -3.09
CA GLY A 110 17.53 -4.49 -3.11
C GLY A 110 18.02 -4.94 -4.49
N LYS A 111 17.13 -5.57 -5.28
CA LYS A 111 17.44 -5.96 -6.66
C LYS A 111 17.50 -4.76 -7.60
N TRP A 112 16.67 -3.74 -7.41
CA TRP A 112 16.79 -2.45 -8.11
C TRP A 112 18.03 -1.66 -7.68
N SER A 113 18.44 -1.73 -6.41
CA SER A 113 19.73 -1.15 -5.99
C SER A 113 20.92 -1.90 -6.58
N ASN A 114 20.83 -3.22 -6.77
CA ASN A 114 21.89 -4.00 -7.44
C ASN A 114 21.87 -3.83 -8.98
N VAL A 115 20.76 -3.40 -9.59
CA VAL A 115 20.73 -2.97 -11.01
C VAL A 115 21.47 -1.63 -11.21
N ALA A 116 21.73 -0.88 -10.12
CA ALA A 116 22.67 0.24 -10.11
C ALA A 116 24.14 -0.21 -9.96
N GLU A 117 24.49 -1.41 -10.44
CA GLU A 117 25.88 -1.83 -10.71
C GLU A 117 26.49 -1.11 -11.94
N MET A 118 25.82 -0.12 -12.53
CA MET A 118 26.49 0.88 -13.38
C MET A 118 27.16 1.90 -12.48
N SER A 119 28.41 2.22 -12.76
CA SER A 119 29.04 3.39 -12.15
C SER A 119 28.21 4.65 -12.42
N GLU A 120 28.29 5.65 -11.53
CA GLU A 120 27.59 6.93 -11.69
C GLU A 120 27.88 7.57 -13.07
N GLU A 121 29.09 7.37 -13.58
CA GLU A 121 29.55 7.83 -14.90
C GLU A 121 28.86 7.10 -16.06
N GLU A 122 28.76 5.77 -16.03
CA GLU A 122 28.08 4.97 -17.06
C GLU A 122 26.57 5.24 -17.08
N ALA A 123 25.96 5.38 -15.90
CA ALA A 123 24.54 5.72 -15.79
C ALA A 123 24.23 7.10 -16.38
N LEU A 124 25.09 8.08 -16.14
CA LEU A 124 24.95 9.43 -16.70
C LEU A 124 25.11 9.43 -18.23
N ALA A 125 26.10 8.71 -18.75
CA ALA A 125 26.34 8.59 -20.19
C ALA A 125 25.15 7.94 -20.90
N GLU A 126 24.59 6.88 -20.32
CA GLU A 126 23.42 6.19 -20.89
C GLU A 126 22.16 7.06 -20.82
N GLN A 127 21.93 7.77 -19.71
CA GLN A 127 20.83 8.73 -19.59
C GLN A 127 20.95 9.88 -20.62
N GLN A 128 22.16 10.42 -20.81
CA GLN A 128 22.42 11.44 -21.83
C GLN A 128 22.18 10.92 -23.25
N ARG A 129 22.61 9.68 -23.54
CA ARG A 129 22.36 9.01 -24.83
C ARG A 129 20.86 8.86 -25.09
N MET A 130 20.10 8.39 -24.11
CA MET A 130 18.64 8.26 -24.20
C MET A 130 17.96 9.61 -24.47
N PHE A 131 18.37 10.68 -23.79
CA PHE A 131 17.84 12.03 -24.06
C PHE A 131 18.22 12.56 -25.44
N ALA A 132 19.45 12.30 -25.89
CA ALA A 132 19.90 12.69 -27.22
C ALA A 132 19.11 11.96 -28.32
N GLU A 133 18.89 10.65 -28.17
CA GLU A 133 18.09 9.85 -29.09
C GLU A 133 16.62 10.31 -29.12
N ALA A 134 16.02 10.57 -27.96
CA ALA A 134 14.65 11.10 -27.87
C ALA A 134 14.52 12.47 -28.55
N ARG A 135 15.50 13.37 -28.35
CA ARG A 135 15.58 14.66 -29.05
C ARG A 135 15.72 14.49 -30.56
N ALA A 136 16.54 13.55 -31.03
CA ALA A 136 16.72 13.26 -32.45
C ALA A 136 15.42 12.73 -33.08
N ARG A 137 14.68 11.85 -32.37
CA ARG A 137 13.37 11.35 -32.83
C ARG A 137 12.30 12.44 -32.87
N MET A 138 12.27 13.35 -31.90
CA MET A 138 11.35 14.50 -31.90
C MET A 138 11.69 15.51 -32.99
N ASN A 139 12.99 15.76 -33.24
CA ASN A 139 13.43 16.70 -34.27
C ASN A 139 13.34 16.10 -35.69
N GLY A 140 13.30 14.76 -35.81
CA GLY A 140 13.07 14.03 -37.07
C GLY A 140 11.59 13.88 -37.45
N GLY A 141 10.66 14.44 -36.68
CA GLY A 141 9.22 14.46 -36.95
C GLY A 141 8.73 15.58 -37.87
N ALA A 142 9.63 16.27 -38.58
CA ALA A 142 9.26 17.25 -39.59
C ALA A 142 10.05 17.03 -40.88
N VAL A 143 9.28 16.82 -41.97
CA VAL A 143 9.63 16.81 -43.40
C VAL A 143 10.68 15.81 -43.89
N ALA A 144 10.18 14.72 -44.48
CA ALA A 144 10.79 14.11 -45.65
C ALA A 144 9.83 14.20 -46.85
N PRO A 145 10.13 15.01 -47.88
CA PRO A 145 9.64 14.75 -49.23
C PRO A 145 10.81 14.48 -50.20
N LYS A 146 10.70 13.30 -50.83
CA LYS A 146 11.11 12.89 -52.19
C LYS A 146 12.53 13.21 -52.69
N GLN A 147 13.23 12.15 -53.11
CA GLN A 147 13.90 12.11 -54.42
C GLN A 147 13.86 10.68 -55.00
N GLN A 148 13.36 10.60 -56.24
CA GLN A 148 13.32 9.43 -57.13
C GLN A 148 14.75 9.12 -57.64
N PRO A 149 15.07 7.86 -58.00
CA PRO A 149 16.36 7.53 -58.60
C PRO A 149 16.30 7.84 -60.11
N GLU A 150 17.14 8.76 -60.60
CA GLU A 150 17.41 8.91 -62.03
C GLU A 150 18.60 8.03 -62.44
N GLY A 151 18.42 7.37 -63.59
CA GLY A 151 19.27 6.31 -64.11
C GLY A 151 20.65 6.77 -64.58
N ASP A 152 21.60 5.88 -64.37
CA ASP A 152 22.97 5.97 -64.86
C ASP A 152 22.99 5.74 -66.38
N GLN A 153 23.40 6.76 -67.14
CA GLN A 153 23.70 6.65 -68.56
C GLN A 153 25.20 6.35 -68.70
N SER A 154 25.53 5.13 -69.12
CA SER A 154 26.80 4.83 -69.76
C SER A 154 26.52 4.32 -71.17
N LEU A 155 27.08 5.01 -72.16
CA LEU A 155 27.05 4.71 -73.59
C LEU A 155 28.43 4.19 -74.02
N ASP A 156 28.41 3.35 -75.07
CA ASP A 156 29.50 2.88 -75.95
C ASP A 156 30.17 1.53 -75.53
N SER A 157 30.16 0.45 -76.31
CA SER A 157 29.84 0.19 -77.73
C SER A 157 29.09 -1.14 -77.94
#